data_AF-A0AAU5TSN0-F1
#
_entry.id   AF-A0AAU5TSN0-F1
#
_cell.length_a   1.000
_cell.length_b   1.000
_cell.length_c   1.000
_cell.angle_alpha   90.00
_cell.angle_beta   90.00
_cell.angle_gamma   90.00
#
_symmetry.space_group_name_H-M   'P 1'
#
loop_
_entity.id
_entity.type
_entity.pdbx_description
1 polymer ?
#
loop_
_entity_poly.entity_id
_entity_poly.type
_entity_poly.pdbx_seq_one_letter_code
_entity_poly.pdbx_strand_id
1 'polypeptide(L)'
;MTAPDAGRGIWDMEETRTFTGLPRDTFRILHVSTGNVCRSPITERLTRHALANRLGDPLWGGLVVESAGTWGHEGAPMEANAEAVLADFGADATGFTGRELLDEHVIMADLVLTATRDHRAQVISMGHSAGLRTFTLKEFTRLVRAIDPTTLPPLEDGVVDRARALVRAAAALRGWLLAPTAEADEVYDPYGAPLTFFRSIGDEIHQAVDPVVTALTGVAARA
;
A
#
# COMPACT_ATOMS: atom_id res chain seq x y z
N MET A 1 -18.65 -6.21 -68.88
CA MET A 1 -19.34 -7.07 -67.89
C MET A 1 -18.28 -7.52 -66.90
N THR A 2 -18.41 -7.03 -65.66
CA THR A 2 -17.77 -7.43 -64.38
C THR A 2 -16.24 -7.32 -64.19
N ALA A 3 -15.83 -6.37 -63.34
CA ALA A 3 -14.57 -6.41 -62.57
C ALA A 3 -14.62 -7.52 -61.51
N PRO A 4 -13.45 -7.98 -61.02
CA PRO A 4 -13.11 -7.87 -59.59
C PRO A 4 -11.59 -7.62 -59.37
N ASP A 5 -11.02 -7.34 -58.20
CA ASP A 5 -11.44 -6.86 -56.88
C ASP A 5 -10.12 -6.47 -56.16
N ALA A 6 -10.21 -5.52 -55.25
CA ALA A 6 -9.10 -4.79 -54.63
C ALA A 6 -8.28 -5.65 -53.64
N GLY A 7 -7.11 -5.11 -53.30
CA GLY A 7 -6.03 -5.80 -52.59
C GLY A 7 -6.35 -6.27 -51.18
N ARG A 8 -5.66 -7.34 -50.76
CA ARG A 8 -5.61 -7.81 -49.38
C ARG A 8 -4.37 -7.23 -48.69
N GLY A 9 -4.60 -6.39 -47.67
CA GLY A 9 -3.61 -5.90 -46.72
C GLY A 9 -3.01 -7.05 -45.90
N ILE A 10 -1.70 -7.05 -45.66
CA ILE A 10 -0.99 -6.43 -44.51
C ILE A 10 -1.36 -7.12 -43.18
N TRP A 11 -0.45 -8.03 -42.79
CA TRP A 11 -0.05 -8.45 -41.44
C TRP A 11 -0.97 -8.10 -40.26
N ASP A 12 -1.63 -9.13 -39.72
CA ASP A 12 -2.22 -9.13 -38.37
C ASP A 12 -1.11 -9.00 -37.32
N MET A 13 -1.02 -7.82 -36.71
CA MET A 13 -0.26 -7.53 -35.50
C MET A 13 -1.12 -6.62 -34.62
N GLU A 14 -1.10 -6.91 -33.32
CA GLU A 14 -1.69 -6.14 -32.21
C GLU A 14 -3.10 -6.55 -31.74
N GLU A 15 -3.15 -7.67 -31.01
CA GLU A 15 -3.97 -7.79 -29.80
C GLU A 15 -3.58 -6.67 -28.81
N THR A 16 -4.08 -5.45 -29.03
CA THR A 16 -4.06 -4.41 -28.01
C THR A 16 -5.12 -4.78 -26.96
N ARG A 17 -4.71 -5.54 -25.93
CA ARG A 17 -5.51 -5.67 -24.71
C ARG A 17 -5.73 -4.27 -24.14
N THR A 18 -6.91 -3.73 -24.38
CA THR A 18 -7.39 -2.50 -23.78
C THR A 18 -7.50 -2.77 -22.29
N PHE A 19 -6.61 -2.19 -21.49
CA PHE A 19 -6.80 -2.10 -20.04
C PHE A 19 -8.00 -1.18 -19.81
N THR A 20 -9.20 -1.74 -19.83
CA THR A 20 -10.41 -1.08 -19.36
C THR A 20 -10.17 -0.69 -17.91
N GLY A 21 -10.27 0.60 -17.62
CA GLY A 21 -9.95 1.19 -16.32
C GLY A 21 -10.58 0.40 -15.17
N LEU A 22 -9.80 0.25 -14.09
CA LEU A 22 -10.25 -0.41 -12.87
C LEU A 22 -11.58 0.17 -12.39
N PRO A 23 -12.42 -0.63 -11.72
CA PRO A 23 -13.64 -0.12 -11.10
C PRO A 23 -13.30 1.12 -10.27
N ARG A 24 -13.96 2.24 -10.55
CA ARG A 24 -13.77 3.51 -9.81
C ARG A 24 -14.16 3.39 -8.33
N ASP A 25 -14.72 2.26 -7.93
CA ASP A 25 -15.27 1.99 -6.60
C ASP A 25 -14.28 1.23 -5.70
N THR A 26 -13.02 1.03 -6.15
CA THR A 26 -11.97 0.39 -5.34
C THR A 26 -10.76 1.29 -5.21
N PHE A 27 -10.07 1.18 -4.06
CA PHE A 27 -8.78 1.82 -3.80
C PHE A 27 -7.79 0.80 -3.24
N ARG A 28 -6.66 0.59 -3.93
CA ARG A 28 -5.66 -0.42 -3.58
C ARG A 28 -4.47 0.18 -2.82
N ILE A 29 -4.20 -0.34 -1.64
CA ILE A 29 -3.03 -0.04 -0.81
C ILE A 29 -2.08 -1.22 -0.86
N LEU A 30 -0.87 -1.00 -1.37
CA LEU A 30 0.17 -2.01 -1.46
C LEU A 30 1.30 -1.71 -0.48
N HIS A 31 1.56 -2.62 0.45
CA HIS A 31 2.71 -2.56 1.37
C HIS A 31 3.90 -3.32 0.80
N VAL A 32 5.08 -2.70 0.77
CA VAL A 32 6.28 -3.30 0.14
C VAL A 32 7.44 -3.35 1.12
N SER A 33 8.07 -4.52 1.22
CA SER A 33 9.35 -4.73 1.90
C SER A 33 10.26 -5.62 1.06
N THR A 34 11.27 -6.27 1.64
CA THR A 34 12.22 -7.11 0.89
C THR A 34 11.62 -8.49 0.60
N GLY A 35 11.52 -9.35 1.63
CA GLY A 35 11.11 -10.75 1.45
C GLY A 35 9.61 -11.03 1.53
N ASN A 36 8.79 -10.02 1.86
CA ASN A 36 7.35 -10.18 2.14
C ASN A 36 7.01 -11.25 3.20
N VAL A 37 7.81 -11.34 4.27
CA VAL A 37 7.55 -12.26 5.38
C VAL A 37 7.53 -11.59 6.77
N CYS A 38 8.06 -10.35 6.88
CA CYS A 38 8.10 -9.60 8.15
C CYS A 38 7.35 -8.25 8.07
N ARG A 39 8.02 -7.18 7.60
CA ARG A 39 7.54 -5.78 7.68
C ARG A 39 6.28 -5.51 6.87
N SER A 40 6.26 -5.87 5.58
CA SER A 40 5.08 -5.61 4.75
C SER A 40 3.86 -6.44 5.15
N PRO A 41 3.98 -7.73 5.55
CA PRO A 41 2.86 -8.47 6.13
C PRO A 41 2.34 -7.88 7.45
N ILE A 42 3.24 -7.49 8.38
CA ILE A 42 2.83 -6.81 9.62
C ILE A 42 2.02 -5.55 9.29
N THR A 43 2.53 -4.71 8.39
CA THR A 43 1.87 -3.45 8.03
C THR A 43 0.52 -3.67 7.35
N GLU A 44 0.42 -4.66 6.45
CA GLU A 44 -0.84 -5.04 5.81
C GLU A 44 -1.87 -5.47 6.85
N ARG A 45 -1.52 -6.41 7.74
CA ARG A 45 -2.46 -6.99 8.70
C ARG A 45 -2.88 -6.00 9.78
N LEU A 46 -1.97 -5.14 10.25
CA LEU A 46 -2.33 -4.04 11.14
C LEU A 46 -3.23 -3.01 10.47
N THR A 47 -3.02 -2.70 9.18
CA THR A 47 -3.89 -1.79 8.43
C THR A 47 -5.30 -2.38 8.28
N ARG A 48 -5.40 -3.66 7.91
CA ARG A 48 -6.69 -4.38 7.82
C ARG A 48 -7.42 -4.44 9.16
N HIS A 49 -6.71 -4.77 10.24
CA HIS A 49 -7.26 -4.78 11.59
C HIS A 49 -7.79 -3.41 12.01
N ALA A 50 -6.99 -2.36 11.78
CA ALA A 50 -7.34 -0.98 12.06
C ALA A 50 -8.56 -0.47 11.25
N LEU A 51 -8.72 -0.92 10.00
CA LEU A 51 -9.88 -0.64 9.17
C LEU A 51 -11.14 -1.34 9.67
N ALA A 52 -11.03 -2.63 10.00
CA ALA A 52 -12.13 -3.42 10.55
C ALA A 52 -12.69 -2.80 11.84
N ASN A 53 -11.83 -2.36 12.74
CA ASN A 53 -12.22 -1.74 14.02
C ASN A 53 -12.97 -0.39 13.85
N ARG A 54 -12.72 0.33 12.75
CA ARG A 54 -13.30 1.66 12.51
C ARG A 54 -14.54 1.63 11.63
N LEU A 55 -14.51 0.82 10.57
CA LEU A 55 -15.58 0.80 9.56
C LEU A 55 -16.60 -0.31 9.82
N GLY A 56 -16.22 -1.42 10.45
CA GLY A 56 -17.10 -2.56 10.72
C GLY A 56 -17.63 -3.31 9.48
N ASP A 57 -17.41 -2.77 8.27
CA ASP A 57 -17.77 -3.37 6.98
C ASP A 57 -16.63 -4.26 6.48
N PRO A 58 -16.86 -5.55 6.13
CA PRO A 58 -15.85 -6.43 5.58
C PRO A 58 -15.27 -5.97 4.24
N LEU A 59 -15.99 -5.12 3.47
CA LEU A 59 -15.49 -4.54 2.23
C LEU A 59 -14.74 -3.23 2.44
N TRP A 60 -14.69 -2.72 3.67
CA TRP A 60 -14.05 -1.46 4.05
C TRP A 60 -14.37 -0.32 3.09
N GLY A 61 -15.62 -0.24 2.61
CA GLY A 61 -16.07 0.75 1.64
C GLY A 61 -15.31 0.77 0.29
N GLY A 62 -14.69 -0.34 -0.09
CA GLY A 62 -13.91 -0.47 -1.34
C GLY A 62 -12.40 -0.35 -1.17
N LEU A 63 -11.88 -0.27 0.06
CA LEU A 63 -10.44 -0.35 0.29
C LEU A 63 -9.95 -1.80 0.17
N VAL A 64 -8.86 -1.99 -0.58
CA VAL A 64 -8.18 -3.27 -0.72
C VAL A 64 -6.75 -3.09 -0.23
N VAL A 65 -6.33 -3.90 0.75
CA VAL A 65 -5.00 -3.79 1.39
C VAL A 65 -4.23 -5.06 1.12
N GLU A 66 -3.06 -4.96 0.50
CA GLU A 66 -2.23 -6.09 0.12
C GLU A 66 -0.76 -5.82 0.41
N SER A 67 0.10 -6.83 0.37
CA SER A 67 1.55 -6.67 0.47
C SER A 67 2.30 -7.48 -0.58
N ALA A 68 3.56 -7.10 -0.83
CA ALA A 68 4.51 -7.82 -1.68
C ALA A 68 5.95 -7.53 -1.24
N GLY A 69 6.92 -8.20 -1.88
CA GLY A 69 8.33 -8.08 -1.56
C GLY A 69 9.17 -7.87 -2.81
N THR A 70 10.11 -6.92 -2.78
CA THR A 70 11.00 -6.65 -3.92
C THR A 70 11.92 -7.83 -4.26
N TRP A 71 12.14 -8.71 -3.28
CA TRP A 71 12.71 -10.05 -3.39
C TRP A 71 11.81 -11.03 -2.64
N GLY A 72 10.51 -10.97 -2.93
CA GLY A 72 9.48 -11.68 -2.18
C GLY A 72 9.65 -13.19 -2.26
N HIS A 73 9.46 -13.86 -1.12
CA HIS A 73 9.51 -15.31 -1.05
C HIS A 73 8.16 -15.89 -1.44
N GLU A 74 7.98 -16.19 -2.72
CA GLU A 74 6.74 -16.74 -3.26
C GLU A 74 6.32 -18.03 -2.53
N GLY A 75 5.09 -18.05 -2.02
CA GLY A 75 4.55 -19.21 -1.29
C GLY A 75 5.00 -19.33 0.17
N ALA A 76 5.92 -18.49 0.65
CA ALA A 76 6.44 -18.60 2.00
C ALA A 76 5.40 -18.20 3.06
N PRO A 77 5.38 -18.85 4.24
CA PRO A 77 4.55 -18.39 5.34
C PRO A 77 5.08 -17.06 5.89
N MET A 78 4.28 -16.41 6.73
CA MET A 78 4.75 -15.28 7.53
C MET A 78 5.86 -15.76 8.48
N GLU A 79 6.81 -14.88 8.80
CA GLU A 79 7.82 -15.19 9.80
C GLU A 79 7.16 -15.30 11.20
N ALA A 80 7.58 -16.28 12.01
CA ALA A 80 6.88 -16.64 13.24
C ALA A 80 6.86 -15.51 14.31
N ASN A 81 7.93 -14.71 14.42
CA ASN A 81 7.93 -13.54 15.30
C ASN A 81 7.04 -12.42 14.75
N ALA A 82 6.92 -12.27 13.42
CA ALA A 82 5.95 -11.36 12.83
C ALA A 82 4.49 -11.77 13.15
N GLU A 83 4.18 -13.07 13.13
CA GLU A 83 2.88 -13.60 13.60
C GLU A 83 2.65 -13.30 15.08
N ALA A 84 3.67 -13.51 15.93
CA ALA A 84 3.59 -13.20 17.35
C ALA A 84 3.33 -11.72 17.63
N VAL A 85 3.96 -10.82 16.85
CA VAL A 85 3.70 -9.38 16.92
C VAL A 85 2.24 -9.07 16.55
N LEU A 86 1.70 -9.66 15.48
CA LEU A 86 0.30 -9.44 15.11
C LEU A 86 -0.66 -9.92 16.21
N ALA A 87 -0.35 -11.06 16.85
CA ALA A 87 -1.12 -11.55 17.99
C ALA A 87 -1.11 -10.59 19.18
N ASP A 88 0.02 -9.93 19.47
CA ASP A 88 0.13 -8.91 20.53
C ASP A 88 -0.84 -7.72 20.30
N PHE A 89 -1.17 -7.42 19.04
CA PHE A 89 -2.16 -6.39 18.66
C PHE A 89 -3.57 -6.94 18.40
N GLY A 90 -3.79 -8.26 18.52
CA GLY A 90 -5.07 -8.90 18.18
C GLY A 90 -5.39 -8.91 16.67
N ALA A 91 -4.38 -8.75 15.81
CA ALA A 91 -4.52 -8.80 14.37
C ALA A 91 -4.37 -10.22 13.83
N ASP A 92 -5.13 -10.54 12.77
CA ASP A 92 -5.17 -11.87 12.18
C ASP A 92 -4.05 -12.10 11.15
N ALA A 93 -3.20 -13.08 11.43
CA ALA A 93 -2.12 -13.54 10.55
C ALA A 93 -2.56 -14.63 9.56
N THR A 94 -3.74 -15.22 9.74
CA THR A 94 -4.16 -16.41 8.99
C THR A 94 -4.33 -16.14 7.49
N GLY A 95 -4.16 -17.19 6.69
CA GLY A 95 -4.29 -17.14 5.23
C GLY A 95 -3.26 -16.23 4.54
N PHE A 96 -2.17 -15.88 5.21
CA PHE A 96 -1.06 -15.15 4.61
C PHE A 96 -0.16 -16.09 3.79
N THR A 97 0.24 -15.62 2.61
CA THR A 97 1.25 -16.25 1.77
C THR A 97 2.11 -15.14 1.17
N GLY A 98 3.43 -15.25 1.33
CA GLY A 98 4.40 -14.34 0.76
C GLY A 98 4.37 -14.37 -0.77
N ARG A 99 4.57 -13.20 -1.39
CA ARG A 99 4.63 -13.05 -2.84
C ARG A 99 5.68 -12.04 -3.30
N GLU A 100 6.20 -12.28 -4.49
CA GLU A 100 7.09 -11.37 -5.19
C GLU A 100 6.37 -10.12 -5.71
N LEU A 101 7.06 -8.98 -5.69
CA LEU A 101 6.57 -7.74 -6.25
C LEU A 101 6.73 -7.78 -7.77
N LEU A 102 5.61 -7.64 -8.48
CA LEU A 102 5.54 -7.58 -9.93
C LEU A 102 5.07 -6.19 -10.38
N ASP A 103 5.38 -5.81 -11.62
CA ASP A 103 4.96 -4.53 -12.20
C ASP A 103 3.44 -4.33 -12.12
N GLU A 104 2.66 -5.40 -12.31
CA GLU A 104 1.20 -5.36 -12.20
C GLU A 104 0.72 -4.92 -10.81
N HIS A 105 1.38 -5.35 -9.73
CA HIS A 105 1.03 -4.92 -8.38
C HIS A 105 1.22 -3.40 -8.24
N VAL A 106 2.31 -2.87 -8.78
CA VAL A 106 2.62 -1.44 -8.75
C VAL A 106 1.64 -0.68 -9.63
N ILE A 107 1.35 -1.15 -10.86
CA ILE A 107 0.41 -0.50 -11.78
C ILE A 107 -0.99 -0.38 -11.17
N MET A 108 -1.44 -1.43 -10.48
CA MET A 108 -2.79 -1.56 -9.94
C MET A 108 -3.01 -0.82 -8.61
N ALA A 109 -1.95 -0.52 -7.87
CA ALA A 109 -2.07 0.17 -6.59
C ALA A 109 -2.51 1.64 -6.77
N ASP A 110 -3.32 2.17 -5.87
CA ASP A 110 -3.61 3.61 -5.78
C ASP A 110 -2.69 4.30 -4.77
N LEU A 111 -2.13 3.52 -3.83
CA LEU A 111 -1.15 3.93 -2.83
C LEU A 111 -0.15 2.79 -2.62
N VAL A 112 1.14 3.09 -2.67
CA VAL A 112 2.22 2.15 -2.31
C VAL A 112 2.96 2.69 -1.09
N LEU A 113 3.01 1.88 -0.02
CA LEU A 113 3.68 2.19 1.24
C LEU A 113 4.85 1.23 1.43
N THR A 114 6.06 1.76 1.38
CA THR A 114 7.27 0.98 1.43
C THR A 114 7.91 1.03 2.82
N ALA A 115 8.61 -0.04 3.21
CA ALA A 115 9.30 -0.08 4.50
C ALA A 115 10.55 0.79 4.52
N THR A 116 11.20 1.00 3.36
CA THR A 116 12.44 1.78 3.27
C THR A 116 12.47 2.66 2.02
N ARG A 117 13.37 3.65 1.99
CA ARG A 117 13.57 4.47 0.79
C ARG A 117 14.13 3.67 -0.39
N ASP A 118 14.92 2.63 -0.13
CA ASP A 118 15.40 1.73 -1.19
C ASP A 118 14.26 0.94 -1.83
N HIS A 119 13.32 0.42 -1.03
CA HIS A 119 12.10 -0.18 -1.56
C HIS A 119 11.27 0.82 -2.38
N ARG A 120 11.16 2.07 -1.91
CA ARG A 120 10.51 3.14 -2.68
C ARG A 120 11.20 3.39 -4.02
N ALA A 121 12.53 3.46 -4.05
CA ALA A 121 13.30 3.65 -5.28
C ALA A 121 13.08 2.48 -6.25
N GLN A 122 13.09 1.24 -5.75
CA GLN A 122 12.78 0.05 -6.54
C GLN A 122 11.36 0.11 -7.14
N VAL A 123 10.34 0.37 -6.33
CA VAL A 123 8.94 0.53 -6.80
C VAL A 123 8.83 1.63 -7.87
N ILE A 124 9.49 2.77 -7.69
CA ILE A 124 9.44 3.88 -8.67
C ILE A 124 10.12 3.47 -9.98
N SER A 125 11.18 2.67 -9.93
CA SER A 125 11.86 2.17 -11.14
C SER A 125 11.00 1.22 -11.98
N MET A 126 9.99 0.60 -11.37
CA MET A 126 9.03 -0.30 -12.02
C MET A 126 7.91 0.44 -12.76
N GLY A 127 7.74 1.76 -12.56
CA GLY A 127 6.64 2.49 -13.20
C GLY A 127 6.77 4.01 -13.19
N HIS A 128 6.75 4.61 -14.38
CA HIS A 128 6.93 6.05 -14.60
C HIS A 128 5.94 6.97 -13.85
N SER A 129 4.74 6.46 -13.48
CA SER A 129 3.71 7.23 -12.76
C SER A 129 3.58 6.90 -11.27
N ALA A 130 4.35 5.94 -10.74
CA ALA A 130 4.23 5.51 -9.35
C ALA A 130 4.71 6.56 -8.35
N GLY A 131 5.59 7.48 -8.76
CA GLY A 131 6.24 8.46 -7.88
C GLY A 131 5.27 9.27 -7.02
N LEU A 132 4.12 9.70 -7.55
CA LEU A 132 3.13 10.51 -6.81
C LEU A 132 2.32 9.71 -5.78
N ARG A 133 2.30 8.38 -5.90
CA ARG A 133 1.53 7.48 -5.02
C ARG A 133 2.40 6.51 -4.22
N THR A 134 3.72 6.57 -4.36
CA THR A 134 4.68 5.73 -3.61
C THR A 134 5.42 6.55 -2.56
N PHE A 135 5.29 6.15 -1.30
CA PHE A 135 5.91 6.76 -0.13
C PHE A 135 6.59 5.68 0.71
N THR A 136 7.47 6.06 1.64
CA THR A 136 7.69 5.17 2.80
C THR A 136 6.51 5.28 3.77
N LEU A 137 6.27 4.26 4.60
CA LEU A 137 5.19 4.28 5.59
C LEU A 137 5.29 5.51 6.52
N LYS A 138 6.49 5.79 7.03
CA LYS A 138 6.74 6.88 7.97
C LYS A 138 6.74 8.25 7.27
N GLU A 139 7.22 8.34 6.03
CA GLU A 139 7.07 9.53 5.19
C GLU A 139 5.57 9.87 5.01
N PHE A 140 4.77 8.89 4.59
CA PHE A 140 3.34 9.10 4.37
C PHE A 140 2.63 9.52 5.66
N THR A 141 2.93 8.83 6.77
CA THR A 141 2.39 9.18 8.10
C THR A 141 2.69 10.63 8.47
N ARG A 142 3.94 11.06 8.30
CA ARG A 142 4.38 12.43 8.59
C ARG A 142 3.63 13.46 7.75
N LEU A 143 3.42 13.17 6.46
CA LEU A 143 2.65 14.05 5.56
C LEU A 143 1.17 14.09 5.94
N VAL A 144 0.57 12.93 6.23
CA VAL A 144 -0.82 12.79 6.65
C VAL A 144 -1.12 13.59 7.92
N ARG A 145 -0.19 13.58 8.90
CA ARG A 145 -0.34 14.35 10.14
C ARG A 145 -0.42 15.87 9.94
N ALA A 146 0.05 16.38 8.81
CA ALA A 146 -0.01 17.80 8.47
C ALA A 146 -1.25 18.19 7.65
N ILE A 147 -2.06 17.22 7.23
CA ILE A 147 -3.29 17.46 6.47
C ILE A 147 -4.42 17.76 7.44
N ASP A 148 -5.10 18.88 7.23
CA ASP A 148 -6.36 19.20 7.92
C ASP A 148 -7.47 18.24 7.43
N PRO A 149 -8.00 17.35 8.30
CA PRO A 149 -8.99 16.36 7.89
C PRO A 149 -10.30 16.94 7.35
N THR A 150 -10.61 18.20 7.65
CA THR A 150 -11.81 18.92 7.17
C THR A 150 -11.71 19.30 5.69
N THR A 151 -10.50 19.28 5.13
CA THR A 151 -10.25 19.53 3.71
C THR A 151 -10.41 18.28 2.83
N LEU A 152 -10.57 17.11 3.45
CA LEU A 152 -10.78 15.84 2.77
C LEU A 152 -12.29 15.57 2.62
N PRO A 153 -12.73 14.91 1.53
CA PRO A 153 -14.14 14.52 1.35
C PRO A 153 -14.68 13.78 2.58
N PRO A 154 -15.86 14.12 3.11
CA PRO A 154 -16.43 13.46 4.27
C PRO A 154 -16.63 11.97 4.01
N LEU A 155 -16.62 11.14 5.06
CA LEU A 155 -16.73 9.67 4.91
C LEU A 155 -18.04 9.25 4.21
N GLU A 156 -19.11 10.02 4.37
CA GLU A 156 -20.42 9.78 3.75
C GLU A 156 -20.40 9.86 2.21
N ASP A 157 -19.43 10.59 1.64
CA ASP A 157 -19.21 10.66 0.18
C ASP A 157 -18.43 9.43 -0.34
N GLY A 158 -17.93 8.58 0.57
CA GLY A 158 -17.22 7.34 0.25
C GLY A 158 -15.73 7.38 0.61
N VAL A 159 -15.26 6.30 1.25
CA VAL A 159 -13.87 6.16 1.70
C VAL A 159 -12.86 6.13 0.54
N VAL A 160 -13.26 5.64 -0.64
CA VAL A 160 -12.40 5.56 -1.82
C VAL A 160 -12.02 6.95 -2.34
N ASP A 161 -12.97 7.86 -2.49
CA ASP A 161 -12.69 9.23 -2.96
C ASP A 161 -11.94 10.03 -1.90
N ARG A 162 -12.24 9.80 -0.63
CA ARG A 162 -11.45 10.33 0.50
C ARG A 162 -10.00 9.85 0.44
N ALA A 163 -9.75 8.56 0.19
CA ALA A 163 -8.41 7.99 0.07
C ALA A 163 -7.62 8.59 -1.11
N ARG A 164 -8.26 8.77 -2.26
CA ARG A 164 -7.64 9.46 -3.42
C ARG A 164 -7.28 10.91 -3.11
N ALA A 165 -8.16 11.63 -2.43
CA ALA A 165 -7.89 13.00 -2.00
C ALA A 165 -6.70 13.05 -1.01
N LEU A 166 -6.64 12.12 -0.06
CA LEU A 166 -5.55 12.01 0.90
C LEU A 166 -4.19 11.81 0.22
N VAL A 167 -4.10 10.89 -0.75
CA VAL A 167 -2.84 10.66 -1.49
C VAL A 167 -2.41 11.89 -2.28
N ARG A 168 -3.35 12.57 -2.96
CA ARG A 168 -3.06 13.82 -3.68
C ARG A 168 -2.55 14.92 -2.74
N ALA A 169 -3.19 15.08 -1.59
CA ALA A 169 -2.77 16.05 -0.58
C ALA A 169 -1.37 15.71 -0.01
N ALA A 170 -1.11 14.44 0.32
CA ALA A 170 0.22 14.01 0.78
C ALA A 170 1.30 14.24 -0.29
N ALA A 171 1.01 13.93 -1.56
CA ALA A 171 1.94 14.17 -2.67
C ALA A 171 2.30 15.65 -2.82
N ALA A 172 1.32 16.55 -2.66
CA ALA A 172 1.54 18.00 -2.70
C ALA A 172 2.41 18.52 -1.54
N LEU A 173 2.38 17.86 -0.39
CA LEU A 173 3.16 18.25 0.80
C LEU A 173 4.60 17.71 0.81
N ARG A 174 4.91 16.69 0.01
CA ARG A 174 6.20 15.97 0.06
C ARG A 174 7.43 16.89 -0.04
N GLY A 175 7.38 17.93 -0.88
CA GLY A 175 8.49 18.87 -1.07
C GLY A 175 8.65 19.92 0.05
N TRP A 176 7.67 20.05 0.94
CA TRP A 176 7.61 21.09 1.97
C TRP A 176 7.89 20.56 3.36
N LEU A 177 7.55 19.29 3.60
CA LEU A 177 7.77 18.61 4.86
C LEU A 177 8.84 17.55 4.62
N LEU A 178 10.08 17.89 4.96
CA LEU A 178 11.20 16.96 4.88
C LEU A 178 11.34 16.18 6.19
N ALA A 179 11.88 14.96 6.08
CA ALA A 179 12.25 14.19 7.25
C ALA A 179 13.41 14.89 8.00
N PRO A 180 13.45 14.81 9.34
CA PRO A 180 14.53 15.42 10.12
C PRO A 180 15.88 14.75 9.87
N THR A 181 15.88 13.46 9.53
CA THR A 181 17.05 12.71 9.07
C THR A 181 16.65 11.75 7.96
N ALA A 182 17.65 11.18 7.31
CA ALA A 182 17.48 10.14 6.31
C ALA A 182 16.75 8.90 6.90
N GLU A 183 17.14 8.49 8.10
CA GLU A 183 16.67 7.28 8.78
C GLU A 183 15.27 7.43 9.37
N ALA A 184 14.82 8.67 9.57
CA ALA A 184 13.54 8.96 10.20
C ALA A 184 12.34 8.40 9.42
N ASP A 185 12.49 8.16 8.11
CA ASP A 185 11.43 7.62 7.25
C ASP A 185 11.62 6.11 6.96
N GLU A 186 12.59 5.43 7.60
CA GLU A 186 12.89 4.01 7.44
C GLU A 186 12.21 3.15 8.53
N VAL A 187 11.79 1.93 8.17
CA VAL A 187 11.42 0.85 9.10
C VAL A 187 12.47 -0.26 8.97
N TYR A 188 13.28 -0.42 10.03
CA TYR A 188 14.40 -1.35 10.05
C TYR A 188 13.96 -2.81 9.90
N ASP A 189 14.78 -3.61 9.23
CA ASP A 189 14.49 -5.02 8.99
C ASP A 189 14.71 -5.88 10.24
N PRO A 190 13.67 -6.54 10.79
CA PRO A 190 13.84 -7.42 11.93
C PRO A 190 14.26 -8.85 11.55
N TYR A 191 14.39 -9.18 10.26
CA TYR A 191 14.68 -10.55 9.84
C TYR A 191 15.96 -11.11 10.50
N GLY A 192 15.83 -12.27 11.14
CA GLY A 192 16.92 -12.92 11.90
C GLY A 192 17.19 -12.33 13.30
N ALA A 193 16.47 -11.30 13.72
CA ALA A 193 16.59 -10.71 15.05
C ALA A 193 15.68 -11.41 16.09
N PRO A 194 15.93 -11.22 17.40
CA PRO A 194 15.05 -11.74 18.45
C PRO A 194 13.65 -11.09 18.44
N LEU A 195 12.67 -11.79 19.03
CA LEU A 195 11.27 -11.31 19.16
C LEU A 195 11.15 -9.90 19.78
N THR A 196 12.04 -9.52 20.69
CA THR A 196 12.03 -8.16 21.29
C THR A 196 12.26 -7.06 20.25
N PHE A 197 13.10 -7.31 19.25
CA PHE A 197 13.31 -6.36 18.16
C PHE A 197 12.11 -6.36 17.21
N PHE A 198 11.54 -7.53 16.90
CA PHE A 198 10.28 -7.62 16.16
C PHE A 198 9.15 -6.80 16.80
N ARG A 199 8.99 -6.89 18.13
CA ARG A 199 8.00 -6.10 18.88
C ARG A 199 8.25 -4.60 18.75
N SER A 200 9.50 -4.16 18.88
CA SER A 200 9.86 -2.76 18.66
C SER A 200 9.48 -2.29 17.25
N ILE A 201 9.70 -3.11 16.22
CA ILE A 201 9.28 -2.79 14.84
C ILE A 201 7.76 -2.82 14.70
N GLY A 202 7.08 -3.76 15.38
CA GLY A 202 5.62 -3.83 15.45
C GLY A 202 5.01 -2.55 16.03
N ASP A 203 5.53 -2.07 17.16
CA ASP A 203 5.11 -0.83 17.81
C ASP A 203 5.31 0.38 16.89
N GLU A 204 6.46 0.45 16.21
CA GLU A 204 6.77 1.52 15.26
C GLU A 204 5.79 1.51 14.08
N ILE A 205 5.53 0.34 13.49
CA ILE A 205 4.56 0.19 12.40
C ILE A 205 3.16 0.56 12.88
N HIS A 206 2.73 0.09 14.05
CA HIS A 206 1.42 0.40 14.61
C HIS A 206 1.23 1.92 14.80
N GLN A 207 2.22 2.61 15.39
CA GLN A 207 2.20 4.06 15.58
C GLN A 207 2.17 4.85 14.25
N ALA A 208 2.71 4.28 13.17
CA ALA A 208 2.68 4.87 11.84
C ALA A 208 1.36 4.58 11.09
N VAL A 209 0.80 3.39 11.23
CA VAL A 209 -0.46 2.99 10.58
C VAL A 209 -1.65 3.77 11.15
N ASP A 210 -1.69 4.00 12.46
CA ASP A 210 -2.87 4.58 13.12
C ASP A 210 -3.33 5.94 12.56
N PRO A 211 -2.46 6.95 12.36
CA PRO A 211 -2.84 8.22 11.74
C PRO A 211 -3.29 8.06 10.29
N VAL A 212 -2.68 7.13 9.55
CA VAL A 212 -3.03 6.86 8.15
C VAL A 212 -4.46 6.34 8.07
N VAL A 213 -4.81 5.35 8.89
CA VAL A 213 -6.16 4.79 8.90
C VAL A 213 -7.18 5.80 9.43
N THR A 214 -6.81 6.60 10.44
CA THR A 214 -7.65 7.71 10.92
C THR A 214 -7.94 8.71 9.81
N ALA A 215 -6.94 9.09 9.00
CA ALA A 215 -7.14 10.01 7.89
C ALA A 215 -8.00 9.39 6.76
N LEU A 216 -7.78 8.11 6.43
CA LEU A 216 -8.56 7.36 5.44
C LEU A 216 -10.04 7.30 5.82
N THR A 217 -10.33 7.02 7.09
CA THR A 217 -11.71 6.76 7.55
C THR A 217 -12.39 7.99 8.15
N GLY A 218 -11.64 8.99 8.59
CA GLY A 218 -12.17 10.08 9.42
C GLY A 218 -12.55 9.64 10.85
N VAL A 219 -12.28 8.39 11.23
CA VAL A 219 -12.65 7.81 12.52
C VAL A 219 -11.38 7.54 13.32
N ALA A 220 -11.28 8.14 14.52
CA ALA A 220 -10.17 7.88 15.43
C ALA A 220 -10.20 6.45 15.96
N ALA A 221 -9.04 5.92 16.39
CA ALA A 221 -9.00 4.68 17.13
C ALA A 221 -9.87 4.77 18.39
N ARG A 222 -10.57 3.68 18.73
CA ARG A 222 -11.27 3.59 20.02
C ARG A 222 -10.22 3.49 21.12
N ALA A 223 -10.35 4.34 22.14
CA ALA A 223 -9.50 4.32 23.34
C ALA A 223 -9.77 3.09 24.21
#